data_AF-A0A9J6DUE6-F1
#
_entry.id   AF-A0A9J6DUE6-F1
#
_cell.length_a   1.000
_cell.length_b   1.000
_cell.length_c   1.000
_cell.angle_alpha   90.00
_cell.angle_beta   90.00
_cell.angle_gamma   90.00
#
_symmetry.space_group_name_H-M   'P 1'
#
loop_
_entity.id
_entity.type
_entity.pdbx_description
1 polymer ?
#
loop_
_entity_poly.entity_id
_entity_poly.type
_entity_poly.pdbx_seq_one_letter_code
_entity_poly.pdbx_strand_id
1 'polypeptide(L)'
;MHLLQIPQKGPFDEAVKAQEVCENHFHTSDFVTTSTYQDEKTGRVLEVPPQLRRLKPGAIPSLFPNCPSYLSRPTTVVREGPEEKRLCLEGESLQMAIRQSAEAHKEEKKKNNISTFEDLLSALTSFQTNTFWTKLVTHDKVLFLNFDSQEAPTVRFFVTVSADLIVKVFVGDVQLNKLGTPVLPVYLCDLREIDKVLIAVQSLAGNFCLQSLAGNFSDSEEHLQIVMKKTKETLDELASQSFPHEWQVEVVKFVKQQVGILLSRTSRYPVDLQVFASLVFTISPHAYRFIRSTSKLKLPHPNTIRRVCGSYRVNPCFEQQDALFLSYAKRLAVGMDDHEKTVTLVMDEIHL
;
A
#
# COMPACT_ATOMS: atom_id res chain seq x y z
N MET A 1 -16.15 5.32 78.77
CA MET A 1 -15.96 6.53 77.93
C MET A 1 -14.76 6.28 77.05
N HIS A 2 -14.96 6.05 75.74
CA HIS A 2 -13.85 6.02 74.79
C HIS A 2 -13.68 7.43 74.21
N LEU A 3 -12.49 7.98 74.42
CA LEU A 3 -12.08 9.28 73.91
C LEU A 3 -11.50 9.07 72.51
N LEU A 4 -11.99 9.83 71.52
CA LEU A 4 -11.59 9.70 70.12
C LEU A 4 -10.69 10.88 69.74
N GLN A 5 -9.52 10.56 69.19
CA GLN A 5 -8.54 11.54 68.76
C GLN A 5 -8.90 12.09 67.37
N ILE A 6 -9.00 13.40 67.25
CA ILE A 6 -9.31 14.08 65.99
C ILE A 6 -8.01 14.23 65.18
N PRO A 7 -7.92 13.70 63.94
CA PRO A 7 -6.75 13.95 63.10
C PRO A 7 -6.83 15.37 62.51
N GLN A 8 -5.91 16.25 62.89
CA GLN A 8 -5.79 17.59 62.31
C GLN A 8 -4.93 17.56 61.05
N LYS A 9 -5.45 18.13 59.95
CA LYS A 9 -4.66 18.60 58.81
C LYS A 9 -5.12 20.02 58.46
N GLY A 10 -4.36 21.01 58.87
CA GLY A 10 -4.54 22.43 58.54
C GLY A 10 -3.52 23.29 59.30
N PRO A 11 -2.96 24.36 58.70
CA PRO A 11 -1.80 25.06 59.24
C PRO A 11 -2.25 26.17 60.20
N PHE A 12 -2.50 25.81 61.45
CA PHE A 12 -2.51 26.75 62.57
C PHE A 12 -1.85 26.06 63.77
N ASP A 13 -0.53 26.07 63.76
CA ASP A 13 0.32 25.66 64.88
C ASP A 13 0.32 26.77 65.94
N GLU A 14 -0.59 26.69 66.91
CA GLU A 14 -0.37 27.28 68.24
C GLU A 14 -1.21 26.55 69.30
N ALA A 15 -0.55 25.60 69.98
CA ALA A 15 -0.83 25.01 71.29
C ALA A 15 -2.31 24.92 71.77
N VAL A 16 -2.99 23.82 71.43
CA VAL A 16 -3.99 23.21 72.32
C VAL A 16 -3.66 21.73 72.48
N LYS A 17 -3.17 21.35 73.68
CA LYS A 17 -2.98 19.96 74.11
C LYS A 17 -4.26 19.15 73.84
N ALA A 18 -4.09 17.92 73.34
CA ALA A 18 -5.14 16.93 73.03
C ALA A 18 -6.48 17.16 73.75
N GLN A 19 -7.36 17.93 73.13
CA GLN A 19 -8.76 18.02 73.52
C GLN A 19 -9.46 16.84 72.90
N GLU A 20 -9.70 15.81 73.71
CA GLU A 20 -10.47 14.65 73.29
C GLU A 20 -11.96 14.95 73.48
N VAL A 21 -12.72 14.80 72.40
CA VAL A 21 -14.17 15.02 72.39
C VAL A 21 -14.86 13.66 72.41
N CYS A 22 -15.86 13.48 73.27
CA CYS A 22 -16.57 12.21 73.34
C CYS A 22 -17.47 11.97 72.10
N GLU A 23 -17.74 10.71 71.79
CA GLU A 23 -18.53 10.29 70.62
C GLU A 23 -19.94 10.90 70.56
N ASN A 24 -20.50 11.30 71.72
CA ASN A 24 -21.84 11.92 71.82
C ASN A 24 -21.92 13.30 71.15
N HIS A 25 -20.78 13.92 70.82
CA HIS A 25 -20.75 15.20 70.13
C HIS A 25 -20.82 15.09 68.60
N PHE A 26 -20.81 13.86 68.06
CA PHE A 26 -20.88 13.58 66.62
C PHE A 26 -22.21 12.93 66.24
N HIS A 27 -22.69 13.18 65.02
CA HIS A 27 -23.89 12.54 64.54
C HIS A 27 -23.59 11.08 64.12
N THR A 28 -24.57 10.18 64.23
CA THR A 28 -24.37 8.75 63.86
C THR A 28 -23.96 8.57 62.39
N SER A 29 -24.29 9.52 61.52
CA SER A 29 -23.89 9.57 60.11
C SER A 29 -22.41 9.86 59.87
N ASP A 30 -21.72 10.40 60.88
CA ASP A 30 -20.32 10.83 60.78
C ASP A 30 -19.36 9.67 61.07
N PHE A 31 -19.89 8.53 61.54
CA PHE A 31 -19.13 7.31 61.74
C PHE A 31 -19.06 6.50 60.43
N VAL A 32 -17.92 5.85 60.23
CA VAL A 32 -17.70 4.90 59.14
C VAL A 32 -18.45 3.61 59.48
N THR A 33 -19.47 3.29 58.68
CA THR A 33 -20.34 2.12 58.89
C THR A 33 -19.87 0.89 58.14
N THR A 34 -19.13 1.06 57.04
CA THR A 34 -18.61 -0.02 56.20
C THR A 34 -17.21 0.34 55.69
N SER A 35 -16.32 -0.64 55.63
CA SER A 35 -15.04 -0.54 54.91
C SER A 35 -15.12 -1.40 53.65
N THR A 36 -14.89 -0.77 52.50
CA THR A 36 -14.87 -1.43 51.19
C THR A 36 -13.44 -1.84 50.84
N TYR A 37 -13.24 -3.11 50.47
CA TYR A 37 -12.01 -3.60 49.86
C TYR A 37 -12.33 -4.13 48.46
N GLN A 38 -11.58 -3.69 47.45
CA GLN A 38 -11.77 -4.14 46.08
C GLN A 38 -10.69 -5.17 45.72
N ASP A 39 -11.11 -6.37 45.35
CA ASP A 39 -10.20 -7.45 44.97
C ASP A 39 -9.67 -7.22 43.54
N GLU A 40 -8.37 -6.97 43.41
CA GLU A 40 -7.70 -6.56 42.16
C GLU A 40 -7.84 -7.58 41.01
N LYS A 41 -8.11 -8.85 41.32
CA LYS A 41 -8.24 -9.91 40.29
C LYS A 41 -9.65 -10.12 39.76
N THR A 42 -10.67 -9.80 40.56
CA THR A 42 -12.07 -10.10 40.22
C THR A 42 -12.94 -8.85 40.07
N GLY A 43 -12.42 -7.68 40.47
CA GLY A 43 -13.12 -6.40 40.41
C GLY A 43 -14.29 -6.29 41.40
N ARG A 44 -14.54 -7.32 42.21
CA ARG A 44 -15.64 -7.34 43.19
C ARG A 44 -15.28 -6.52 44.42
N VAL A 45 -16.22 -5.69 44.85
CA VAL A 45 -16.11 -4.87 46.06
C VAL A 45 -16.72 -5.64 47.23
N LEU A 46 -15.91 -5.91 48.25
CA LEU A 46 -16.32 -6.55 49.50
C LEU A 46 -16.53 -5.46 50.56
N GLU A 47 -17.72 -5.43 51.15
CA GLU A 47 -18.07 -4.52 52.25
C GLU A 47 -18.06 -5.26 53.58
N VAL A 48 -17.21 -4.81 54.50
CA VAL A 48 -17.08 -5.40 55.85
C VAL A 48 -17.36 -4.33 56.91
N PRO A 49 -18.14 -4.61 57.97
CA PRO A 49 -18.31 -3.69 59.09
C PRO A 49 -16.98 -3.52 59.86
N PRO A 50 -16.55 -2.28 60.15
CA PRO A 50 -15.30 -2.04 60.86
C PRO A 50 -15.41 -2.48 62.33
N GLN A 51 -14.36 -3.14 62.86
CA GLN A 51 -14.32 -3.61 64.26
C GLN A 51 -14.25 -2.46 65.28
N LEU A 52 -13.76 -1.29 64.86
CA LEU A 52 -13.69 -0.08 65.68
C LEU A 52 -14.46 1.04 65.01
N ARG A 53 -15.29 1.75 65.78
CA ARG A 53 -15.98 2.95 65.29
C ARG A 53 -14.95 4.04 65.01
N ARG A 54 -14.88 4.47 63.74
CA ARG A 54 -14.01 5.55 63.28
C ARG A 54 -14.86 6.66 62.68
N LEU A 55 -14.42 7.90 62.81
CA LEU A 55 -15.05 9.05 62.17
C LEU A 55 -14.66 9.14 60.69
N LYS A 56 -15.54 9.64 59.85
CA LYS A 56 -15.25 9.97 58.45
C LYS A 56 -14.21 11.11 58.37
N PRO A 57 -13.34 11.14 57.35
CA PRO A 57 -12.44 12.27 57.13
C PRO A 57 -13.24 13.57 56.99
N GLY A 58 -12.94 14.58 57.83
CA GLY A 58 -13.66 15.86 57.85
C GLY A 58 -14.91 15.91 58.75
N ALA A 59 -15.20 14.86 59.51
CA ALA A 59 -16.25 14.89 60.53
C ALA A 59 -15.93 15.93 61.62
N ILE A 60 -16.90 16.79 61.92
CA ILE A 60 -16.78 17.85 62.92
C ILE A 60 -17.79 17.63 64.05
N PRO A 61 -17.42 17.81 65.34
CA PRO A 61 -18.35 17.70 66.44
C PRO A 61 -19.37 18.83 66.32
N SER A 62 -20.65 18.47 66.25
CA SER A 62 -21.74 19.39 65.96
C SER A 62 -22.84 19.38 67.03
N LEU A 63 -22.80 18.41 67.96
CA LEU A 63 -23.78 18.28 69.04
C LEU A 63 -23.19 18.81 70.36
N PHE A 64 -23.53 20.04 70.75
CA PHE A 64 -23.12 20.64 72.03
C PHE A 64 -24.33 21.14 72.83
N PRO A 65 -24.34 20.99 74.17
CA PRO A 65 -25.43 21.50 75.00
C PRO A 65 -25.54 23.03 74.89
N ASN A 66 -26.77 23.54 74.75
CA ASN A 66 -27.13 24.95 74.51
C ASN A 66 -26.77 25.52 73.11
N CYS A 67 -26.42 24.69 72.13
CA CYS A 67 -26.19 25.15 70.75
C CYS A 67 -27.49 25.09 69.93
N PRO A 68 -27.89 26.17 69.21
CA PRO A 68 -29.11 26.15 68.41
C PRO A 68 -29.03 25.15 67.25
N SER A 69 -30.18 24.54 66.93
CA SER A 69 -30.29 23.38 66.01
C SER A 69 -29.80 23.64 64.58
N TYR A 70 -29.74 24.89 64.14
CA TYR A 70 -29.23 25.26 62.81
C TYR A 70 -27.69 25.22 62.71
N LEU A 71 -26.96 25.16 63.83
CA LEU A 71 -25.50 25.02 63.87
C LEU A 71 -25.04 23.57 64.08
N SER A 72 -25.96 22.65 64.35
CA SER A 72 -25.67 21.25 64.69
C SER A 72 -25.88 20.25 63.54
N ARG A 73 -26.11 20.73 62.32
CA ARG A 73 -26.22 19.88 61.12
C ARG A 73 -25.12 20.23 60.11
N PRO A 74 -24.36 19.25 59.60
CA PRO A 74 -23.50 19.47 58.47
C PRO A 74 -24.37 19.61 57.21
N THR A 75 -24.43 20.81 56.64
CA THR A 75 -24.98 21.02 55.30
C THR A 75 -24.02 20.41 54.29
N THR A 76 -24.31 19.19 53.80
CA THR A 76 -23.49 18.47 52.81
C THR A 76 -23.70 18.95 51.37
N VAL A 77 -24.06 20.22 51.17
CA VAL A 77 -24.05 20.80 49.82
C VAL A 77 -22.67 21.41 49.64
N VAL A 78 -21.70 20.55 49.31
CA VAL A 78 -20.42 21.01 48.79
C VAL A 78 -20.73 21.72 47.49
N ARG A 79 -20.55 23.05 47.49
CA ARG A 79 -20.69 23.86 46.30
C ARG A 79 -19.54 23.48 45.38
N GLU A 80 -19.85 22.85 44.24
CA GLU A 80 -18.85 22.49 43.23
C GLU A 80 -17.94 23.69 42.95
N GLY A 81 -16.64 23.43 42.95
CA GLY A 81 -15.65 24.47 42.68
C GLY A 81 -15.85 25.06 41.28
N PRO A 82 -15.48 26.33 41.05
CA PRO A 82 -15.55 26.93 39.71
C PRO A 82 -14.84 26.11 38.64
N GLU A 83 -13.74 25.43 39.00
CA GLU A 83 -12.98 24.57 38.09
C GLU A 83 -13.66 23.24 37.79
N GLU A 84 -14.24 22.58 38.80
CA GLU A 84 -15.00 21.33 38.62
C GLU A 84 -16.22 21.58 37.73
N LYS A 85 -16.94 22.67 37.95
CA LYS A 85 -18.06 23.09 37.10
C LYS A 85 -17.61 23.37 35.66
N ARG A 86 -16.43 23.98 35.46
CA ARG A 86 -15.87 24.20 34.12
C ARG A 86 -15.50 22.89 33.44
N LEU A 87 -14.85 21.96 34.16
CA LEU A 87 -14.48 20.64 33.63
C LEU A 87 -15.71 19.82 33.22
N CYS A 88 -16.78 19.85 34.01
CA CYS A 88 -18.05 19.20 33.65
C CYS A 88 -18.62 19.78 32.35
N LEU A 89 -18.69 21.10 32.22
CA LEU A 89 -19.18 21.77 31.02
C LEU A 89 -18.31 21.52 29.77
N GLU A 90 -16.98 21.53 29.93
CA GLU A 90 -16.03 21.20 28.85
C GLU A 90 -16.17 19.74 28.43
N GLY A 91 -16.35 18.82 29.39
CA GLY A 91 -16.59 17.40 29.13
C GLY A 91 -17.92 17.15 28.39
N GLU A 92 -18.99 17.83 28.79
CA GLU A 92 -20.29 17.79 28.11
C GLU A 92 -20.19 18.33 26.68
N SER A 93 -19.52 19.46 26.49
CA SER A 93 -19.27 20.06 25.18
C SER A 93 -18.47 19.13 24.26
N LEU A 94 -17.40 18.52 24.78
CA LEU A 94 -16.60 17.56 24.04
C LEU A 94 -17.41 16.32 23.66
N GLN A 95 -18.22 15.78 24.57
CA GLN A 95 -19.10 14.66 24.27
C GLN A 95 -20.13 15.01 23.20
N MET A 96 -20.72 16.20 23.24
CA MET A 96 -21.64 16.66 22.20
C MET A 96 -20.93 16.77 20.84
N ALA A 97 -19.72 17.32 20.78
CA ALA A 97 -18.94 17.39 19.55
C ALA A 97 -18.59 16.00 18.99
N ILE A 98 -18.22 15.04 19.85
CA ILE A 98 -17.94 13.66 19.45
C ILE A 98 -19.21 13.00 18.88
N ARG A 99 -20.36 13.17 19.52
CA ARG A 99 -21.64 12.61 19.05
C ARG A 99 -22.05 13.21 17.71
N GLN A 100 -21.98 14.53 17.57
CA GLN A 100 -22.29 15.21 16.32
C GLN A 100 -21.35 14.77 15.19
N SER A 101 -20.05 14.62 15.46
CA SER A 101 -19.08 14.10 14.50
C SER A 101 -19.40 12.66 14.07
N ALA A 102 -19.75 11.79 15.02
CA ALA A 102 -20.11 10.41 14.74
C ALA A 102 -21.41 10.29 13.93
N GLU A 103 -22.41 11.12 14.22
CA GLU A 103 -23.68 11.18 13.49
C GLU A 103 -23.47 11.71 12.07
N ALA A 104 -22.75 12.83 11.90
CA ALA A 104 -22.41 13.38 10.60
C ALA A 104 -21.62 12.38 9.75
N HIS A 105 -20.64 11.68 10.33
CA HIS A 105 -19.87 10.65 9.63
C HIS A 105 -20.75 9.47 9.19
N LYS A 106 -21.71 9.07 10.02
CA LYS A 106 -22.67 7.99 9.68
C LYS A 106 -23.60 8.41 8.55
N GLU A 107 -24.07 9.65 8.55
CA GLU A 107 -24.90 10.18 7.46
C GLU A 107 -24.12 10.30 6.14
N GLU A 108 -22.89 10.80 6.18
CA GLU A 108 -22.02 10.89 5.02
C GLU A 108 -21.72 9.49 4.43
N LYS A 109 -21.42 8.51 5.30
CA LYS A 109 -21.17 7.13 4.86
C LYS A 109 -22.40 6.51 4.20
N LYS A 110 -23.61 6.82 4.68
CA LYS A 110 -24.85 6.36 4.04
C LYS A 110 -25.07 7.01 2.68
N LYS A 111 -24.78 8.30 2.54
CA LYS A 111 -24.93 9.04 1.27
C LYS A 111 -23.96 8.56 0.20
N ASN A 112 -22.74 8.16 0.60
CA ASN A 112 -21.71 7.73 -0.33
C ASN A 112 -21.67 6.22 -0.61
N ASN A 113 -22.47 5.42 0.11
CA ASN A 113 -22.51 3.98 -0.06
C ASN A 113 -23.25 3.60 -1.35
N ILE A 114 -22.62 2.78 -2.18
CA ILE A 114 -23.18 2.31 -3.45
C ILE A 114 -23.33 0.80 -3.37
N SER A 115 -24.56 0.31 -3.51
CA SER A 115 -24.87 -1.12 -3.55
C SER A 115 -25.26 -1.61 -4.94
N THR A 116 -25.84 -0.75 -5.77
CA THR A 116 -26.32 -1.10 -7.10
C THR A 116 -25.84 -0.11 -8.15
N PHE A 117 -25.88 -0.52 -9.42
CA PHE A 117 -25.54 0.36 -10.54
C PHE A 117 -26.51 1.56 -10.65
N GLU A 118 -27.76 1.40 -10.22
CA GLU A 118 -28.74 2.51 -10.18
C GLU A 118 -28.41 3.53 -9.08
N ASP A 119 -27.94 3.06 -7.91
CA ASP A 119 -27.38 3.93 -6.86
C ASP A 119 -26.17 4.71 -7.38
N LEU A 120 -25.32 4.07 -8.19
CA LEU A 120 -24.18 4.72 -8.83
C LEU A 120 -24.64 5.80 -9.82
N LEU A 121 -25.62 5.51 -10.68
CA LEU A 121 -26.13 6.46 -11.65
C LEU A 121 -26.76 7.69 -10.97
N SER A 122 -27.57 7.47 -9.92
CA SER A 122 -28.20 8.54 -9.15
C SER A 122 -27.15 9.39 -8.43
N ALA A 123 -26.18 8.78 -7.75
CA ALA A 123 -25.07 9.50 -7.13
C ALA A 123 -24.24 10.31 -8.13
N LEU A 124 -24.01 9.75 -9.32
CA LEU A 124 -23.27 10.41 -10.39
C LEU A 124 -24.00 11.61 -11.01
N THR A 125 -25.30 11.80 -10.79
CA THR A 125 -26.01 13.03 -11.20
C THR A 125 -25.58 14.24 -10.38
N SER A 126 -25.21 14.02 -9.12
CA SER A 126 -24.71 15.06 -8.21
C SER A 126 -23.18 15.21 -8.24
N PHE A 127 -22.48 14.23 -8.82
CA PHE A 127 -21.02 14.20 -8.89
C PHE A 127 -20.50 15.14 -9.97
N GLN A 128 -19.82 16.21 -9.56
CA GLN A 128 -19.16 17.13 -10.47
C GLN A 128 -17.79 16.59 -10.84
N THR A 129 -17.60 16.27 -12.13
CA THR A 129 -16.28 15.93 -12.66
C THR A 129 -15.52 17.20 -13.04
N ASN A 130 -14.21 17.21 -12.82
CA ASN A 130 -13.31 18.26 -13.31
C ASN A 130 -13.33 18.32 -14.85
N THR A 131 -12.97 19.45 -15.46
CA THR A 131 -12.91 19.66 -16.93
C THR A 131 -11.95 18.70 -17.64
N PHE A 132 -11.06 18.06 -16.88
CA PHE A 132 -10.15 17.01 -17.32
C PHE A 132 -10.86 15.70 -17.73
N TRP A 133 -12.09 15.47 -17.24
CA TRP A 133 -12.82 14.23 -17.45
C TRP A 133 -14.12 14.48 -18.23
N THR A 134 -14.30 13.73 -19.30
CA THR A 134 -15.57 13.59 -20.01
C THR A 134 -16.28 12.34 -19.51
N LYS A 135 -17.46 12.51 -18.91
CA LYS A 135 -18.30 11.40 -18.42
C LYS A 135 -19.21 10.90 -19.54
N LEU A 136 -19.18 9.61 -19.82
CA LEU A 136 -20.16 8.93 -20.67
C LEU A 136 -20.86 7.84 -19.86
N VAL A 137 -22.19 7.84 -19.90
CA VAL A 137 -23.01 6.82 -19.26
C VAL A 137 -23.64 5.97 -20.34
N THR A 138 -23.35 4.67 -20.30
CA THR A 138 -24.03 3.65 -21.11
C THR A 138 -24.93 2.81 -20.19
N HIS A 139 -25.87 2.07 -20.76
CA HIS A 139 -26.79 1.20 -20.01
C HIS A 139 -26.09 0.24 -19.02
N ASP A 140 -24.88 -0.23 -19.37
CA ASP A 140 -24.17 -1.23 -18.59
C ASP A 140 -22.84 -0.74 -17.99
N LYS A 141 -22.40 0.48 -18.32
CA LYS A 141 -21.07 1.00 -17.96
C LYS A 141 -21.06 2.52 -17.83
N VAL A 142 -20.29 3.04 -16.89
CA VAL A 142 -19.91 4.45 -16.81
C VAL A 142 -18.45 4.60 -17.21
N LEU A 143 -18.16 5.50 -18.15
CA LEU A 143 -16.83 5.78 -18.66
C LEU A 143 -16.43 7.20 -18.27
N PHE A 144 -15.22 7.37 -17.75
CA PHE A 144 -14.57 8.68 -17.60
C PHE A 144 -13.41 8.72 -18.57
N LEU A 145 -13.46 9.63 -19.55
CA LEU A 145 -12.50 9.74 -20.64
C LEU A 145 -11.72 11.05 -20.52
N ASN A 146 -10.41 11.00 -20.74
CA ASN A 146 -9.61 12.19 -20.97
C ASN A 146 -9.10 12.19 -22.42
N PHE A 147 -9.44 13.24 -23.16
CA PHE A 147 -9.02 13.48 -24.54
C PHE A 147 -7.81 14.41 -24.57
N ASP A 148 -6.81 14.06 -25.36
CA ASP A 148 -5.71 14.96 -25.68
C ASP A 148 -6.12 15.92 -26.81
N SER A 149 -5.94 17.22 -26.61
CA SER A 149 -6.31 18.28 -27.57
C SER A 149 -5.29 18.45 -28.68
N GLN A 150 -4.87 17.36 -29.35
CA GLN A 150 -4.08 17.40 -30.57
C GLN A 150 -4.99 17.29 -31.82
N GLU A 151 -4.45 17.54 -33.02
CA GLU A 151 -5.21 17.56 -34.30
C GLU A 151 -6.11 16.33 -34.54
N ALA A 152 -5.80 15.18 -33.93
CA ALA A 152 -6.71 14.05 -33.77
C ALA A 152 -6.92 13.74 -32.27
N PRO A 153 -8.17 13.74 -31.75
CA PRO A 153 -8.43 13.48 -30.35
C PRO A 153 -8.14 12.02 -30.03
N THR A 154 -7.09 11.77 -29.25
CA THR A 154 -6.75 10.44 -28.75
C THR A 154 -7.09 10.35 -27.26
N VAL A 155 -7.72 9.24 -26.87
CA VAL A 155 -8.05 8.98 -25.46
C VAL A 155 -6.77 8.57 -24.74
N ARG A 156 -6.22 9.45 -23.90
CA ARG A 156 -5.00 9.15 -23.13
C ARG A 156 -5.31 8.30 -21.90
N PHE A 157 -6.40 8.61 -21.21
CA PHE A 157 -6.81 7.91 -20.00
C PHE A 157 -8.29 7.60 -20.10
N PHE A 158 -8.67 6.37 -19.73
CA PHE A 158 -10.06 6.05 -19.53
C PHE A 158 -10.27 5.17 -18.32
N VAL A 159 -11.27 5.52 -17.51
CA VAL A 159 -11.70 4.76 -16.35
C VAL A 159 -13.08 4.20 -16.66
N THR A 160 -13.23 2.88 -16.61
CA THR A 160 -14.51 2.20 -16.84
C THR A 160 -15.03 1.65 -15.53
N VAL A 161 -16.26 2.00 -15.17
CA VAL A 161 -17.03 1.39 -14.10
C VAL A 161 -18.10 0.51 -14.75
N SER A 162 -18.07 -0.78 -14.46
CA SER A 162 -19.05 -1.74 -14.98
C SER A 162 -20.31 -1.82 -14.10
N ALA A 163 -21.38 -2.42 -14.63
CA ALA A 163 -22.61 -2.73 -13.88
C ALA A 163 -22.34 -3.54 -12.60
N ASP A 164 -21.30 -4.38 -12.60
CA ASP A 164 -20.83 -5.15 -11.44
C ASP A 164 -20.07 -4.29 -10.40
N LEU A 165 -20.10 -2.95 -10.53
CA LEU A 165 -19.38 -1.98 -9.70
C LEU A 165 -17.85 -2.15 -9.73
N ILE A 166 -17.31 -2.85 -10.73
CA ILE A 166 -15.87 -3.03 -10.89
C ILE A 166 -15.27 -1.85 -11.67
N VAL A 167 -14.25 -1.22 -11.10
CA VAL A 167 -13.44 -0.18 -11.75
C VAL A 167 -12.24 -0.78 -12.44
N LYS A 168 -12.08 -0.44 -13.72
CA LYS A 168 -10.87 -0.69 -14.49
C LYS A 168 -10.33 0.64 -15.00
N VAL A 169 -9.03 0.84 -14.86
CA VAL A 169 -8.33 2.03 -15.35
C VAL A 169 -7.46 1.62 -16.52
N PHE A 170 -7.49 2.39 -17.58
CA PHE A 170 -6.73 2.18 -18.79
C PHE A 170 -5.97 3.46 -19.18
N VAL A 171 -4.75 3.27 -19.68
CA VAL A 171 -3.89 4.32 -20.23
C VAL A 171 -3.63 3.96 -21.70
N GLY A 172 -4.23 4.69 -22.63
CA GLY A 172 -4.43 4.17 -23.99
C GLY A 172 -5.07 2.77 -23.91
N ASP A 173 -4.51 1.80 -24.63
CA ASP A 173 -5.10 0.45 -24.71
C ASP A 173 -4.70 -0.48 -23.55
N VAL A 174 -3.86 -0.01 -22.63
CA VAL A 174 -3.28 -0.84 -21.56
C VAL A 174 -4.07 -0.71 -20.26
N GLN A 175 -4.62 -1.83 -19.79
CA GLN A 175 -5.21 -1.91 -18.45
C GLN A 175 -4.13 -1.83 -17.35
N LEU A 176 -4.34 -0.93 -16.39
CA LEU A 176 -3.51 -0.84 -15.19
C LEU A 176 -3.96 -1.86 -14.14
N ASN A 177 -2.98 -2.55 -13.54
CA ASN A 177 -3.20 -3.50 -12.45
C ASN A 177 -2.90 -2.88 -11.07
N LYS A 178 -2.26 -1.71 -11.04
CA LYS A 178 -1.89 -0.98 -9.83
C LYS A 178 -1.94 0.53 -10.11
N LEU A 179 -2.42 1.30 -9.14
CA LEU A 179 -2.42 2.77 -9.18
C LEU A 179 -2.10 3.28 -7.78
N GLY A 180 -0.81 3.35 -7.42
CA GLY A 180 -0.40 3.69 -6.05
C GLY A 180 -0.78 2.59 -5.03
N THR A 181 -1.61 2.93 -4.04
CA THR A 181 -2.03 2.03 -2.95
C THR A 181 -3.15 1.04 -3.31
N PRO A 182 -4.17 1.36 -4.14
CA PRO A 182 -5.13 0.35 -4.58
C PRO A 182 -4.56 -0.59 -5.66
N VAL A 183 -4.79 -1.89 -5.47
CA VAL A 183 -4.66 -2.90 -6.53
C VAL A 183 -5.92 -2.84 -7.38
N LEU A 184 -5.75 -2.65 -8.69
CA LEU A 184 -6.85 -2.65 -9.66
C LEU A 184 -7.04 -4.07 -10.20
N PRO A 185 -8.28 -4.51 -10.50
CA PRO A 185 -9.54 -3.77 -10.38
C PRO A 185 -10.11 -3.73 -8.95
N VAL A 186 -10.83 -2.64 -8.63
CA VAL A 186 -11.46 -2.41 -7.31
C VAL A 186 -12.97 -2.57 -7.44
N TYR A 187 -13.59 -3.27 -6.48
CA TYR A 187 -15.04 -3.32 -6.31
C TYR A 187 -15.50 -2.08 -5.55
N LEU A 188 -16.37 -1.26 -6.15
CA LEU A 188 -16.85 -0.03 -5.55
C LEU A 188 -17.93 -0.31 -4.51
N CYS A 189 -17.65 0.09 -3.28
CA CYS A 189 -18.67 0.22 -2.24
C CYS A 189 -18.95 1.70 -1.91
N ASP A 190 -18.05 2.63 -2.29
CA ASP A 190 -18.07 4.02 -1.87
C ASP A 190 -17.73 4.97 -3.04
N LEU A 191 -18.51 6.03 -3.25
CA LEU A 191 -18.25 7.05 -4.27
C LEU A 191 -16.88 7.71 -4.13
N ARG A 192 -16.36 7.80 -2.90
CA ARG A 192 -15.05 8.40 -2.62
C ARG A 192 -13.91 7.59 -3.23
N GLU A 193 -14.12 6.31 -3.50
CA GLU A 193 -13.13 5.48 -4.19
C GLU A 193 -13.00 5.87 -5.66
N ILE A 194 -14.12 6.25 -6.31
CA ILE A 194 -14.10 6.77 -7.68
C ILE A 194 -13.30 8.07 -7.71
N ASP A 195 -13.60 9.01 -6.81
CA ASP A 195 -12.89 10.29 -6.76
C ASP A 195 -11.39 10.12 -6.48
N LYS A 196 -11.03 9.25 -5.54
CA LYS A 196 -9.62 8.88 -5.30
C LYS A 196 -8.94 8.29 -6.53
N VAL A 197 -9.62 7.41 -7.27
CA VAL A 197 -9.09 6.84 -8.52
C VAL A 197 -8.94 7.93 -9.59
N LEU A 198 -9.93 8.80 -9.78
CA LEU A 198 -9.86 9.89 -10.76
C LEU A 198 -8.75 10.88 -10.42
N ILE A 199 -8.59 11.27 -9.15
CA ILE A 199 -7.50 12.12 -8.68
C ILE A 199 -6.15 11.44 -8.88
N ALA A 200 -6.03 10.15 -8.57
CA ALA A 200 -4.78 9.40 -8.75
C ALA A 200 -4.40 9.25 -10.23
N VAL A 201 -5.36 9.10 -11.14
CA VAL A 201 -5.07 9.09 -12.59
C VAL A 201 -4.72 10.50 -13.08
N GLN A 202 -5.37 11.54 -12.53
CA GLN A 202 -5.04 12.93 -12.88
C GLN A 202 -3.65 13.34 -12.36
N SER A 203 -3.25 12.92 -11.15
CA SER A 203 -1.90 13.16 -10.65
C SER A 203 -0.86 12.39 -11.46
N LEU A 204 -1.17 11.16 -11.86
CA LEU A 204 -0.35 10.40 -12.78
C LEU A 204 -0.18 11.19 -14.09
N ALA A 205 -1.28 11.69 -14.69
CA ALA A 205 -1.24 12.50 -15.91
C ALA A 205 -0.47 13.82 -15.76
N GLY A 206 -0.56 14.49 -14.60
CA GLY A 206 0.26 15.65 -14.27
C GLY A 206 1.74 15.32 -14.23
N ASN A 207 2.10 14.18 -13.62
CA ASN A 207 3.46 13.66 -13.61
C ASN A 207 3.94 13.27 -15.02
N PHE A 208 3.08 12.69 -15.87
CA PHE A 208 3.38 12.42 -17.28
C PHE A 208 3.80 13.69 -18.04
N CYS A 209 3.20 14.85 -17.74
CA CYS A 209 3.56 16.14 -18.36
C CYS A 209 4.79 16.82 -17.72
N LEU A 210 5.01 16.66 -16.41
CA LEU A 210 6.09 17.35 -15.66
C LEU A 210 7.38 16.54 -15.48
N GLN A 211 7.39 15.24 -15.77
CA GLN A 211 8.59 14.38 -15.68
C GLN A 211 9.68 14.67 -16.73
N SER A 212 9.43 15.61 -17.66
CA SER A 212 10.50 16.20 -18.44
C SER A 212 11.48 17.02 -17.59
N LEU A 213 11.15 17.32 -16.31
CA LEU A 213 11.96 18.24 -15.47
C LEU A 213 12.25 17.78 -14.02
N ALA A 214 11.61 16.75 -13.46
CA ALA A 214 11.88 16.35 -12.07
C ALA A 214 11.89 14.82 -11.85
N GLY A 215 13.04 14.31 -11.40
CA GLY A 215 13.33 12.89 -11.22
C GLY A 215 12.78 12.30 -9.93
N ASN A 216 11.55 11.79 -9.98
CA ASN A 216 11.07 10.78 -9.04
C ASN A 216 11.24 9.39 -9.68
N PHE A 217 12.12 8.56 -9.09
CA PHE A 217 12.59 7.29 -9.66
C PHE A 217 11.60 6.12 -9.57
N SER A 218 10.54 6.20 -8.76
CA SER A 218 9.54 5.12 -8.63
C SER A 218 8.48 5.18 -9.74
N ASP A 219 7.98 6.38 -10.03
CA ASP A 219 6.90 6.61 -10.98
C ASP A 219 7.38 6.46 -12.43
N SER A 220 8.68 6.68 -12.67
CA SER A 220 9.31 6.52 -13.98
C SER A 220 9.46 5.06 -14.41
N GLU A 221 9.63 4.12 -13.48
CA GLU A 221 9.74 2.69 -13.78
C GLU A 221 8.37 2.10 -14.14
N GLU A 222 7.30 2.49 -13.44
CA GLU A 222 5.93 2.09 -13.80
C GLU A 222 5.52 2.70 -15.15
N HIS A 223 5.86 3.98 -15.38
CA HIS A 223 5.68 4.63 -16.66
C HIS A 223 6.41 3.92 -17.80
N LEU A 224 7.70 3.61 -17.61
CA LEU A 224 8.49 2.87 -18.57
C LEU A 224 7.87 1.50 -18.86
N GLN A 225 7.39 0.78 -17.84
CA GLN A 225 6.73 -0.50 -18.01
C GLN A 225 5.42 -0.41 -18.81
N ILE A 226 4.59 0.62 -18.57
CA ILE A 226 3.35 0.85 -19.33
C ILE A 226 3.67 1.13 -20.79
N VAL A 227 4.61 2.06 -21.06
CA VAL A 227 5.02 2.41 -22.43
C VAL A 227 5.62 1.20 -23.14
N MET A 228 6.51 0.46 -22.48
CA MET A 228 7.13 -0.75 -23.05
C MET A 228 6.10 -1.86 -23.31
N LYS A 229 5.07 -2.00 -22.46
CA LYS A 229 3.97 -2.95 -22.70
C LYS A 229 3.16 -2.56 -23.93
N LYS A 230 2.81 -1.28 -24.08
CA LYS A 230 2.13 -0.76 -25.28
C LYS A 230 2.97 -1.00 -26.54
N THR A 231 4.27 -0.67 -26.49
CA THR A 231 5.19 -0.91 -27.60
C THR A 231 5.24 -2.39 -27.98
N LYS A 232 5.22 -3.29 -26.99
CA LYS A 232 5.16 -4.74 -27.25
C LYS A 232 3.88 -5.15 -27.98
N GLU A 233 2.72 -4.65 -27.55
CA GLU A 233 1.42 -4.93 -28.19
C GLU A 233 1.40 -4.43 -29.64
N THR A 234 1.87 -3.21 -29.90
CA THR A 234 2.03 -2.68 -31.26
C THR A 234 3.01 -3.51 -32.10
N LEU A 235 4.12 -3.98 -31.51
CA LEU A 235 5.06 -4.87 -32.19
C LEU A 235 4.47 -6.27 -32.45
N ASP A 236 3.57 -6.76 -31.60
CA ASP A 236 2.84 -8.01 -31.81
C ASP A 236 1.88 -7.88 -32.99
N GLU A 237 1.15 -6.77 -33.10
CA GLU A 237 0.32 -6.44 -34.26
C GLU A 237 1.15 -6.33 -35.54
N LEU A 238 2.26 -5.57 -35.50
CA LEU A 238 3.16 -5.44 -36.63
C LEU A 238 3.73 -6.79 -37.06
N ALA A 239 4.15 -7.63 -36.13
CA ALA A 239 4.67 -8.96 -36.44
C ALA A 239 3.64 -9.91 -37.07
N SER A 240 2.34 -9.62 -36.91
CA SER A 240 1.25 -10.38 -37.55
C SER A 240 0.95 -9.94 -38.98
N GLN A 241 1.46 -8.78 -39.40
CA GLN A 241 1.28 -8.26 -40.75
C GLN A 241 2.27 -8.90 -41.73
N SER A 242 1.84 -9.09 -42.98
CA SER A 242 2.73 -9.54 -44.05
C SER A 242 3.62 -8.40 -44.51
N PHE A 243 4.91 -8.45 -44.17
CA PHE A 243 5.88 -7.47 -44.67
C PHE A 243 6.31 -7.79 -46.11
N PRO A 244 6.60 -6.78 -46.95
CA PRO A 244 7.13 -6.98 -48.30
C PRO A 244 8.47 -7.72 -48.34
N HIS A 245 9.30 -7.56 -47.30
CA HIS A 245 10.65 -8.15 -47.25
C HIS A 245 10.89 -8.91 -45.94
N GLU A 246 11.55 -10.07 -46.05
CA GLU A 246 11.86 -10.96 -44.93
C GLU A 246 12.72 -10.28 -43.84
N TRP A 247 13.68 -9.43 -44.22
CA TRP A 247 14.54 -8.73 -43.25
C TRP A 247 13.74 -7.80 -42.33
N GLN A 248 12.62 -7.24 -42.79
CA GLN A 248 11.78 -6.36 -41.97
C GLN A 248 11.11 -7.16 -40.85
N VAL A 249 10.65 -8.37 -41.17
CA VAL A 249 10.08 -9.31 -40.20
C VAL A 249 11.11 -9.64 -39.12
N GLU A 250 12.34 -9.96 -39.51
CA GLU A 250 13.41 -10.30 -38.58
C GLU A 250 13.83 -9.12 -37.69
N VAL A 251 13.85 -7.90 -38.22
CA VAL A 251 14.08 -6.67 -37.42
C VAL A 251 12.97 -6.47 -36.41
N VAL A 252 11.70 -6.60 -36.80
CA VAL A 252 10.56 -6.46 -35.86
C VAL A 252 10.61 -7.55 -34.79
N LYS A 253 10.90 -8.80 -35.16
CA LYS A 253 11.11 -9.90 -34.20
C LYS A 253 12.23 -9.58 -33.21
N PHE A 254 13.37 -9.05 -33.68
CA PHE A 254 14.48 -8.66 -32.83
C PHE A 254 14.11 -7.54 -31.85
N VAL A 255 13.46 -6.47 -32.31
CA VAL A 255 13.04 -5.35 -31.46
C VAL A 255 12.03 -5.82 -30.42
N LYS A 256 11.04 -6.63 -30.83
CA LYS A 256 10.07 -7.28 -29.93
C LYS A 256 10.77 -8.11 -28.84
N GLN A 257 11.80 -8.88 -29.21
CA GLN A 257 12.59 -9.63 -28.24
C GLN A 257 13.32 -8.71 -27.24
N GLN A 258 13.94 -7.62 -27.71
CA GLN A 258 14.62 -6.67 -26.82
C GLN A 258 13.66 -6.02 -25.83
N VAL A 259 12.47 -5.59 -26.28
CA VAL A 259 11.40 -5.05 -25.41
C VAL A 259 10.93 -6.12 -24.42
N GLY A 260 10.75 -7.36 -24.87
CA GLY A 260 10.38 -8.47 -24.00
C GLY A 260 11.41 -8.73 -22.89
N ILE A 261 12.72 -8.68 -23.22
CA ILE A 261 13.80 -8.84 -22.23
C ILE A 261 13.78 -7.69 -21.22
N LEU A 262 13.51 -6.46 -21.65
CA LEU A 262 13.40 -5.28 -20.77
C LEU A 262 12.24 -5.41 -19.77
N LEU A 263 11.08 -5.90 -20.23
CA LEU A 263 9.91 -6.12 -19.37
C LEU A 263 10.09 -7.32 -18.42
N SER A 264 10.91 -8.29 -18.79
CA SER A 264 11.12 -9.50 -18.00
C SER A 264 12.10 -9.27 -16.85
N ARG A 265 11.72 -9.68 -15.64
CA ARG A 265 12.66 -9.75 -14.49
C ARG A 265 13.70 -10.87 -14.63
N THR A 266 13.42 -11.85 -15.48
CA THR A 266 14.32 -12.98 -15.74
C THR A 266 14.82 -12.92 -17.18
N SER A 267 16.13 -12.75 -17.36
CA SER A 267 16.73 -12.63 -18.68
C SER A 267 16.87 -14.01 -19.34
N ARG A 268 15.77 -14.54 -19.87
CA ARG A 268 15.81 -15.68 -20.80
C ARG A 268 16.11 -15.15 -22.20
N TYR A 269 17.33 -15.40 -22.65
CA TYR A 269 17.77 -14.99 -23.99
C TYR A 269 17.37 -16.05 -25.02
N PRO A 270 16.86 -15.66 -26.21
CA PRO A 270 16.59 -16.60 -27.28
C PRO A 270 17.90 -17.24 -27.78
N VAL A 271 17.79 -18.43 -28.39
CA VAL A 271 18.94 -19.22 -28.84
C VAL A 271 19.77 -18.44 -29.86
N ASP A 272 19.13 -17.79 -30.82
CA ASP A 272 19.81 -17.02 -31.88
C ASP A 272 20.66 -15.88 -31.31
N LEU A 273 20.14 -15.18 -30.29
CA LEU A 273 20.88 -14.12 -29.61
C LEU A 273 22.03 -14.68 -28.75
N GLN A 274 21.87 -15.88 -28.17
CA GLN A 274 22.96 -16.55 -27.45
C GLN A 274 24.07 -16.99 -28.41
N VAL A 275 23.73 -17.51 -29.60
CA VAL A 275 24.70 -17.87 -30.64
C VAL A 275 25.44 -16.63 -31.12
N PHE A 276 24.72 -15.57 -31.48
CA PHE A 276 25.32 -14.29 -31.85
C PHE A 276 26.24 -13.74 -30.76
N ALA A 277 25.78 -13.70 -29.51
CA ALA A 277 26.57 -13.22 -28.39
C ALA A 277 27.83 -14.08 -28.15
N SER A 278 27.73 -15.40 -28.34
CA SER A 278 28.86 -16.32 -28.22
C SER A 278 29.90 -16.07 -29.31
N LEU A 279 29.47 -15.93 -30.58
CA LEU A 279 30.36 -15.64 -31.71
C LEU A 279 31.12 -14.32 -31.51
N VAL A 280 30.41 -13.25 -31.15
CA VAL A 280 31.04 -11.94 -30.91
C VAL A 280 32.01 -12.02 -29.72
N PHE A 281 31.65 -12.73 -28.65
CA PHE A 281 32.51 -12.90 -27.49
C PHE A 281 33.76 -13.75 -27.79
N THR A 282 33.65 -14.79 -28.63
CA THR A 282 34.80 -15.62 -29.02
C THR A 282 35.75 -14.89 -29.97
N ILE A 283 35.23 -14.06 -30.88
CA ILE A 283 36.07 -13.28 -31.81
C ILE A 283 36.76 -12.13 -31.07
N SER A 284 36.03 -11.38 -30.25
CA SER A 284 36.59 -10.26 -29.48
C SER A 284 35.83 -10.04 -28.17
N PRO A 285 36.38 -10.56 -27.04
CA PRO A 285 35.80 -10.31 -25.72
C PRO A 285 35.72 -8.82 -25.37
N HIS A 286 36.64 -8.00 -25.88
CA HIS A 286 36.68 -6.56 -25.64
C HIS A 286 35.55 -5.84 -26.37
N ALA A 287 35.33 -6.13 -27.66
CA ALA A 287 34.21 -5.57 -28.41
C ALA A 287 32.86 -5.97 -27.78
N TYR A 288 32.72 -7.23 -27.36
CA TYR A 288 31.53 -7.70 -26.67
C TYR A 288 31.24 -6.91 -25.38
N ARG A 289 32.27 -6.73 -24.53
CA ARG A 289 32.13 -5.95 -23.29
C ARG A 289 31.78 -4.50 -23.56
N PHE A 290 32.36 -3.90 -24.60
CA PHE A 290 32.06 -2.55 -25.02
C PHE A 290 30.59 -2.40 -25.46
N ILE A 291 30.11 -3.26 -26.38
CA ILE A 291 28.71 -3.22 -26.84
C ILE A 291 27.78 -3.38 -25.64
N ARG A 292 28.08 -4.32 -24.73
CA ARG A 292 27.28 -4.54 -23.52
C ARG A 292 27.31 -3.33 -22.57
N SER A 293 28.46 -2.66 -22.39
CA SER A 293 28.56 -1.50 -21.50
C SER A 293 27.78 -0.29 -22.03
N THR A 294 27.58 -0.17 -23.35
CA THR A 294 26.74 0.91 -23.91
C THR A 294 25.28 0.84 -23.48
N SER A 295 24.81 -0.31 -22.93
CA SER A 295 23.42 -0.55 -22.51
C SER A 295 22.35 -0.35 -23.60
N LYS A 296 22.76 -0.16 -24.87
CA LYS A 296 21.87 -0.03 -26.03
C LYS A 296 21.18 -1.35 -26.37
N LEU A 297 21.85 -2.47 -26.10
CA LEU A 297 21.34 -3.82 -26.33
C LEU A 297 21.42 -4.62 -25.03
N LYS A 298 20.37 -5.39 -24.73
CA LYS A 298 20.38 -6.34 -23.62
C LYS A 298 21.02 -7.64 -24.10
N LEU A 299 22.31 -7.79 -23.80
CA LEU A 299 23.11 -8.95 -24.15
C LEU A 299 23.41 -9.84 -22.92
N PRO A 300 23.57 -11.16 -23.11
CA PRO A 300 23.95 -12.09 -22.05
C PRO A 300 25.19 -11.64 -21.26
N HIS A 301 25.24 -11.99 -19.97
CA HIS A 301 26.48 -11.78 -19.22
C HIS A 301 27.59 -12.71 -19.76
N PRO A 302 28.87 -12.30 -19.78
CA PRO A 302 29.97 -13.19 -20.18
C PRO A 302 29.98 -14.54 -19.45
N ASN A 303 29.55 -14.59 -18.19
CA ASN A 303 29.41 -15.85 -17.45
C ASN A 303 28.32 -16.76 -18.05
N THR A 304 27.22 -16.18 -18.54
CA THR A 304 26.18 -16.94 -19.25
C THR A 304 26.76 -17.54 -20.52
N ILE A 305 27.53 -16.76 -21.29
CA ILE A 305 28.22 -17.25 -22.49
C ILE A 305 29.19 -18.37 -22.14
N ARG A 306 30.10 -18.15 -21.17
CA ARG A 306 31.05 -19.18 -20.73
C ARG A 306 30.37 -20.45 -20.26
N ARG A 307 29.19 -20.36 -19.62
CA ARG A 307 28.42 -21.52 -19.20
C ARG A 307 27.84 -22.28 -20.40
N VAL A 308 27.33 -21.56 -21.41
CA VAL A 308 26.80 -22.15 -22.65
C VAL A 308 27.93 -22.74 -23.50
N CYS A 309 29.09 -22.07 -23.60
CA CYS A 309 30.27 -22.62 -24.28
C CYS A 309 30.90 -23.77 -23.49
N GLY A 310 30.88 -23.71 -22.16
CA GLY A 310 31.47 -24.71 -21.28
C GLY A 310 30.64 -25.97 -21.09
N SER A 311 29.37 -26.00 -21.54
CA SER A 311 28.58 -27.23 -21.57
C SER A 311 29.07 -28.22 -22.61
N TYR A 312 29.86 -27.78 -23.59
CA TYR A 312 30.47 -28.65 -24.58
C TYR A 312 31.72 -29.30 -23.97
N ARG A 313 31.67 -30.62 -23.81
CA ARG A 313 32.84 -31.42 -23.39
C ARG A 313 33.73 -31.65 -24.61
N VAL A 314 34.59 -30.68 -24.90
CA VAL A 314 35.59 -30.79 -25.97
C VAL A 314 36.76 -31.62 -25.45
N ASN A 315 36.66 -32.94 -25.62
CA ASN A 315 37.72 -33.88 -25.27
C ASN A 315 37.74 -34.98 -26.34
N PRO A 316 38.89 -35.20 -27.00
CA PRO A 316 39.02 -36.17 -28.10
C PRO A 316 38.50 -37.57 -27.77
N CYS A 317 38.66 -38.03 -26.52
CA CYS A 317 38.20 -39.35 -26.09
C CYS A 317 36.67 -39.45 -26.02
N PHE A 318 35.98 -38.36 -25.72
CA PHE A 318 34.52 -38.31 -25.64
C PHE A 318 33.88 -37.92 -26.99
N GLU A 319 34.54 -37.09 -27.79
CA GLU A 319 34.09 -36.68 -29.13
C GLU A 319 33.95 -37.87 -30.09
N GLN A 320 34.86 -38.85 -29.99
CA GLN A 320 34.78 -40.08 -30.78
C GLN A 320 33.55 -40.94 -30.46
N GLN A 321 33.01 -40.80 -29.25
CA GLN A 321 31.86 -41.57 -28.76
C GLN A 321 30.55 -40.78 -28.88
N ASP A 322 30.61 -39.47 -29.11
CA ASP A 322 29.44 -38.62 -29.23
C ASP A 322 28.84 -38.71 -30.64
N ALA A 323 27.66 -39.34 -30.73
CA ALA A 323 26.89 -39.45 -31.97
C ALA A 323 26.55 -38.07 -32.59
N LEU A 324 26.54 -37.01 -31.78
CA LEU A 324 26.20 -35.65 -32.20
C LEU A 324 27.40 -34.86 -32.73
N PHE A 325 28.64 -35.30 -32.53
CA PHE A 325 29.86 -34.55 -32.87
C PHE A 325 29.90 -34.07 -34.33
N LEU A 326 29.65 -34.98 -35.28
CA LEU A 326 29.58 -34.65 -36.72
C LEU A 326 28.15 -34.48 -37.24
N SER A 327 27.14 -34.33 -36.37
CA SER A 327 25.73 -34.26 -36.79
C SER A 327 25.41 -33.06 -37.69
N TYR A 328 26.08 -31.93 -37.47
CA TYR A 328 25.95 -30.75 -38.32
C TYR A 328 26.62 -30.96 -39.68
N ALA A 329 27.87 -31.44 -39.69
CA ALA A 329 28.60 -31.76 -40.93
C ALA A 329 27.87 -32.83 -41.76
N LYS A 330 27.30 -33.86 -41.13
CA LYS A 330 26.46 -34.87 -41.79
C LYS A 330 25.24 -34.25 -42.46
N ARG A 331 24.55 -33.32 -41.79
CA ARG A 331 23.40 -32.63 -42.37
C ARG A 331 23.79 -31.77 -43.58
N LEU A 332 24.93 -31.08 -43.51
CA LEU A 332 25.46 -30.32 -44.65
C LEU A 332 25.79 -31.24 -45.82
N ALA A 333 26.46 -32.37 -45.56
CA ALA A 333 26.87 -33.32 -46.59
C ALA A 333 25.70 -33.94 -47.37
N VAL A 334 24.49 -34.01 -46.79
CA VAL A 334 23.28 -34.48 -47.50
C VAL A 334 22.88 -33.53 -48.64
N GLY A 335 23.12 -32.23 -48.48
CA GLY A 335 22.79 -31.22 -49.48
C GLY A 335 23.91 -30.90 -50.46
N MET A 336 25.08 -31.54 -50.32
CA MET A 336 26.27 -31.29 -51.14
C MET A 336 26.32 -32.23 -52.35
N ASP A 337 26.86 -31.75 -53.45
CA ASP A 337 27.11 -32.57 -54.64
C ASP A 337 28.29 -33.52 -54.42
N ASP A 338 28.39 -34.60 -55.20
CA ASP A 338 29.42 -35.63 -55.01
C ASP A 338 30.85 -35.09 -55.15
N HIS A 339 31.05 -34.06 -55.97
CA HIS A 339 32.34 -33.40 -56.13
C HIS A 339 32.72 -32.56 -54.90
N GLU A 340 31.75 -32.02 -54.17
CA GLU A 340 31.97 -31.21 -52.96
C GLU A 340 32.24 -32.08 -51.72
N LYS A 341 31.84 -33.36 -51.75
CA LYS A 341 32.11 -34.34 -50.67
C LYS A 341 33.56 -34.80 -50.65
N THR A 342 34.33 -34.53 -51.71
CA THR A 342 35.75 -34.89 -51.78
C THR A 342 36.57 -33.89 -50.96
N VAL A 343 37.11 -34.34 -49.83
CA VAL A 343 37.88 -33.50 -48.91
C VAL A 343 39.31 -34.02 -48.75
N THR A 344 40.28 -33.10 -48.65
CA THR A 344 41.67 -33.43 -48.35
C THR A 344 41.94 -33.19 -46.87
N LEU A 345 42.34 -34.23 -46.15
CA LEU A 345 42.75 -34.11 -44.75
C LEU A 345 44.24 -33.71 -44.69
N VAL A 346 44.50 -32.51 -44.18
CA VAL A 346 45.85 -32.02 -43.92
C VAL A 346 46.06 -32.00 -42.40
N MET A 347 47.15 -32.59 -41.94
CA MET A 347 47.51 -32.67 -40.52
C MET A 347 48.95 -32.17 -40.34
N ASP A 348 49.17 -31.39 -39.29
CA ASP A 348 50.48 -30.85 -38.92
C ASP A 348 50.58 -30.78 -37.38
N GLU A 349 51.80 -30.77 -36.84
CA GLU A 349 52.04 -30.72 -35.41
C GLU A 349 52.18 -29.28 -34.90
N ILE A 350 51.48 -28.95 -33.81
CA ILE A 350 51.62 -27.66 -33.13
C ILE A 350 52.42 -27.89 -31.86
N HIS A 351 53.57 -27.25 -31.77
CA HIS A 351 54.32 -27.16 -30.52
C HIS A 351 53.65 -26.10 -29.64
N LEU A 352 53.00 -26.55 -28.55
CA LEU A 352 52.23 -25.72 -27.62
C LEU A 352 53.10 -25.08 -26.54
#